data_AF-A0A4Q2XYZ5-F1
#
_entry.id   AF-A0A4Q2XYZ5-F1
#
_cell.length_a   1.000
_cell.length_b   1.000
_cell.length_c   1.000
_cell.angle_alpha   90.00
_cell.angle_beta   90.00
_cell.angle_gamma   90.00
#
_symmetry.space_group_name_H-M   'P 1'
#
loop_
_entity.id
_entity.type
_entity.pdbx_description
1 polymer ?
#
loop_
_entity_poly.entity_id
_entity_poly.type
_entity_poly.pdbx_seq_one_letter_code
_entity_poly.pdbx_strand_id
1 'polypeptide(L)'
;MSQTGIRAQFSVMTPDRELLTGWVSQGDKRAFRPLVERHAGLVHGVAMRRTGGSQTLAREIGQNVFTMLARKAGSLTRHTSIASWLYRATLLEAAHQLRQE
;
A
#
# COMPACT_ATOMS: atom_id res chain seq x y z
N MET A 1 27.07 3.74 -20.38
CA MET A 1 26.66 2.33 -20.59
C MET A 1 25.42 2.10 -19.74
N SER A 2 24.25 2.16 -20.39
CA SER A 2 22.93 2.30 -19.76
C SER A 2 22.36 0.95 -19.32
N GLN A 3 22.31 0.71 -18.01
CA GLN A 3 21.70 -0.49 -17.40
C GLN A 3 20.36 -0.18 -16.71
N THR A 4 19.63 0.85 -17.17
CA THR A 4 18.41 1.34 -16.49
C THR A 4 17.11 0.72 -17.02
N GLY A 5 17.13 0.08 -18.21
CA GLY A 5 15.92 -0.43 -18.86
C GLY A 5 15.34 -1.72 -18.26
N ILE A 6 16.18 -2.58 -17.68
CA ILE A 6 15.77 -3.93 -17.27
C ILE A 6 15.12 -3.92 -15.87
N ARG A 7 15.50 -3.02 -14.95
CA ARG A 7 15.04 -3.04 -13.55
C ARG A 7 13.58 -2.60 -13.34
N ALA A 8 13.04 -1.72 -14.18
CA ALA A 8 11.66 -1.25 -14.04
C ALA A 8 10.62 -2.31 -14.43
N GLN A 9 10.96 -3.19 -15.39
CA GLN A 9 10.08 -4.29 -15.82
C GLN A 9 9.96 -5.41 -14.78
N PHE A 10 11.05 -5.74 -14.07
CA PHE A 10 11.02 -6.76 -13.02
C PHE A 10 10.00 -6.43 -11.93
N SER A 11 9.87 -5.15 -11.58
CA SER A 11 9.00 -4.65 -10.53
C SER A 11 7.50 -4.86 -10.76
N VAL A 12 7.04 -4.90 -12.02
CA VAL A 12 5.61 -5.01 -12.34
C VAL A 12 5.12 -6.45 -12.18
N MET A 13 6.01 -7.42 -12.37
CA MET A 13 5.73 -8.86 -12.26
C MET A 13 6.12 -9.46 -10.90
N THR A 14 6.87 -8.72 -10.07
CA THR A 14 7.21 -9.18 -8.72
C THR A 14 5.95 -9.32 -7.85
N PRO A 15 5.71 -10.49 -7.24
CA PRO A 15 4.64 -10.70 -6.29
C PRO A 15 4.74 -9.77 -5.07
N ASP A 16 3.61 -9.34 -4.51
CA ASP A 16 3.59 -8.41 -3.37
C ASP A 16 4.45 -8.90 -2.18
N ARG A 17 4.46 -10.21 -1.92
CA ARG A 17 5.27 -10.81 -0.85
C ARG A 17 6.77 -10.54 -1.03
N GLU A 18 7.27 -10.62 -2.26
CA GLU A 18 8.70 -10.47 -2.56
C GLU A 18 9.10 -9.00 -2.48
N LEU A 19 8.21 -8.09 -2.89
CA LEU A 19 8.38 -6.66 -2.69
C LEU A 19 8.42 -6.30 -1.19
N LEU A 20 7.54 -6.89 -0.37
CA LEU A 20 7.55 -6.71 1.08
C LEU A 20 8.81 -7.29 1.73
N THR A 21 9.26 -8.48 1.32
CA THR A 21 10.51 -9.07 1.81
C THR A 21 11.71 -8.19 1.43
N GLY A 22 11.77 -7.67 0.20
CA GLY A 22 12.83 -6.74 -0.21
C GLY A 22 12.86 -5.46 0.63
N TRP A 23 11.69 -4.89 0.91
CA TRP A 23 11.56 -3.73 1.81
C TRP A 23 12.07 -4.02 3.23
N VAL A 24 11.72 -5.16 3.80
CA VAL A 24 12.10 -5.54 5.18
C VAL A 24 13.58 -5.89 5.28
N SER A 25 14.12 -6.67 4.34
CA SER A 25 15.45 -7.27 4.44
C SER A 25 16.58 -6.33 4.04
N GLN A 26 16.35 -5.39 3.11
CA GLN A 26 17.43 -4.54 2.58
C GLN A 26 17.23 -3.05 2.89
N GLY A 27 16.11 -2.67 3.54
CA GLY A 27 15.69 -1.27 3.62
C GLY A 27 15.55 -0.63 2.23
N ASP A 28 15.35 -1.45 1.19
CA ASP A 28 15.28 -0.98 -0.18
C ASP A 28 13.96 -0.23 -0.36
N LYS A 29 14.03 1.09 -0.18
CA LYS A 29 12.89 2.01 -0.34
C LYS A 29 12.29 1.91 -1.74
N ARG A 30 13.01 1.36 -2.72
CA ARG A 30 12.54 1.15 -4.09
C ARG A 30 11.59 -0.04 -4.20
N ALA A 31 11.63 -1.00 -3.28
CA ALA A 31 10.72 -2.15 -3.26
C ALA A 31 9.31 -1.81 -2.75
N PHE A 32 9.15 -0.69 -2.03
CA PHE A 32 7.84 -0.26 -1.51
C PHE A 32 6.99 0.50 -2.54
N ARG A 33 7.62 1.31 -3.40
CA ARG A 33 6.94 2.10 -4.42
C ARG A 33 5.99 1.28 -5.32
N PRO A 34 6.36 0.10 -5.82
CA PRO A 34 5.48 -0.70 -6.68
C PRO A 34 4.24 -1.23 -5.94
N LEU A 35 4.35 -1.49 -4.63
CA LEU A 35 3.19 -1.83 -3.80
C LEU A 35 2.21 -0.66 -3.73
N VAL A 36 2.71 0.57 -3.55
CA VAL A 36 1.87 1.77 -3.54
C VAL A 36 1.21 1.95 -4.90
N GLU A 37 1.98 1.93 -5.99
CA GLU A 37 1.45 2.12 -7.35
C GLU A 37 0.38 1.08 -7.71
N ARG A 38 0.60 -0.20 -7.37
CA ARG A 38 -0.34 -1.30 -7.63
C ARG A 38 -1.64 -1.17 -6.84
N HIS A 39 -1.57 -0.73 -5.58
CA HIS A 39 -2.71 -0.77 -4.67
C HIS A 39 -3.35 0.60 -4.38
N ALA A 40 -2.78 1.70 -4.87
CA ALA A 40 -3.32 3.04 -4.66
C ALA A 40 -4.76 3.19 -5.15
N GLY A 41 -5.10 2.62 -6.30
CA GLY A 41 -6.47 2.64 -6.83
C GLY A 41 -7.48 1.94 -5.93
N LEU A 42 -7.11 0.78 -5.36
CA LEU A 42 -7.95 0.05 -4.40
C LEU A 42 -8.18 0.88 -3.14
N VAL A 43 -7.11 1.34 -2.50
CA VAL A 43 -7.17 2.09 -1.25
C VAL A 43 -7.95 3.39 -1.44
N HIS A 44 -7.64 4.16 -2.49
CA HIS A 44 -8.33 5.41 -2.77
C HIS A 44 -9.81 5.19 -3.07
N GLY A 45 -10.15 4.21 -3.92
CA GLY A 45 -11.54 3.90 -4.26
C GLY A 45 -12.37 3.39 -3.08
N VAL A 46 -11.76 2.68 -2.12
CA VAL A 46 -12.44 2.29 -0.88
C VAL A 46 -12.62 3.51 0.02
N ALA A 47 -11.57 4.32 0.22
CA ALA A 47 -11.64 5.51 1.07
C ALA A 47 -12.70 6.50 0.57
N MET A 48 -12.72 6.82 -0.73
CA MET A 48 -13.72 7.72 -1.35
C MET A 48 -15.16 7.25 -1.09
N ARG A 49 -15.43 5.95 -1.20
CA ARG A 49 -16.77 5.42 -0.92
C ARG A 49 -17.15 5.54 0.55
N ARG A 50 -16.19 5.39 1.46
CA ARG A 50 -16.45 5.44 2.91
C ARG A 50 -16.58 6.86 3.42
N THR A 51 -15.91 7.83 2.81
CA THR A 51 -15.92 9.25 3.22
C THR A 51 -16.93 10.10 2.45
N GLY A 52 -17.91 9.48 1.76
CA GLY A 52 -18.92 10.21 0.99
C GLY A 52 -18.35 11.04 -0.17
N GLY A 53 -17.18 10.65 -0.71
CA GLY A 53 -16.51 11.36 -1.79
C GLY A 53 -15.57 12.48 -1.34
N SER A 54 -15.31 12.65 -0.05
CA SER A 54 -14.33 13.61 0.45
C SER A 54 -12.91 13.24 -0.01
N GLN A 55 -12.38 14.02 -0.96
CA GLN A 55 -11.03 13.82 -1.51
C GLN A 55 -9.94 14.05 -0.47
N THR A 56 -10.14 15.00 0.44
CA THR A 56 -9.16 15.31 1.51
C THR A 56 -9.03 14.13 2.45
N LEU A 57 -10.14 13.64 3.01
CA LEU A 57 -10.14 12.47 3.89
C LEU A 57 -9.63 11.22 3.17
N ALA A 58 -10.00 11.01 1.90
CA ALA A 58 -9.54 9.86 1.15
C ALA A 58 -8.02 9.85 0.93
N ARG A 59 -7.40 11.02 0.75
CA ARG A 59 -5.93 11.14 0.66
C ARG A 59 -5.27 10.84 2.00
N GLU A 60 -5.78 11.38 3.10
CA GLU A 60 -5.24 11.17 4.45
C GLU A 60 -5.33 9.70 4.87
N ILE A 61 -6.49 9.07 4.67
CA ILE A 61 -6.68 7.64 4.90
C ILE A 61 -5.69 6.82 4.06
N GLY A 62 -5.51 7.18 2.79
CA GLY A 62 -4.55 6.50 1.92
C GLY A 62 -3.12 6.58 2.44
N GLN A 63 -2.68 7.76 2.87
CA GLN A 63 -1.37 7.95 3.47
C GLN A 63 -1.21 7.09 4.73
N ASN A 64 -2.18 7.14 5.65
CA ASN A 64 -2.15 6.36 6.88
C ASN A 64 -2.08 4.85 6.63
N VAL A 65 -2.86 4.36 5.66
CA VAL A 65 -2.86 2.93 5.28
C VAL A 65 -1.51 2.48 4.73
N PHE A 66 -0.90 3.25 3.83
CA PHE A 66 0.43 2.91 3.31
C PHE A 66 1.53 3.06 4.37
N THR A 67 1.42 4.02 5.29
CA THR A 67 2.30 4.09 6.47
C THR A 67 2.14 2.85 7.36
N MET A 68 0.92 2.37 7.60
CA MET A 68 0.67 1.14 8.33
C MET A 68 1.26 -0.08 7.61
N LEU A 69 1.14 -0.15 6.27
CA LEU A 69 1.74 -1.21 5.47
C LEU A 69 3.26 -1.25 5.67
N ALA A 70 3.93 -0.10 5.55
CA ALA A 70 5.38 0.00 5.73
C ALA A 70 5.83 -0.47 7.13
N ARG A 71 5.09 -0.08 8.18
CA ARG A 71 5.35 -0.47 9.57
C ARG A 71 5.08 -1.96 9.83
N LYS A 72 4.09 -2.55 9.17
CA LYS A 72 3.66 -3.95 9.36
C LYS A 72 4.24 -4.91 8.32
N ALA A 73 5.09 -4.44 7.41
CA ALA A 73 5.58 -5.22 6.29
C ALA A 73 6.19 -6.56 6.71
N GLY A 74 6.96 -6.59 7.81
CA GLY A 74 7.58 -7.80 8.35
C GLY A 74 6.58 -8.93 8.62
N SER A 75 5.47 -8.65 9.30
CA SER A 75 4.44 -9.66 9.59
C SER A 75 3.57 -9.99 8.37
N LEU A 76 3.42 -9.05 7.44
CA LEU A 76 2.60 -9.21 6.24
C LEU A 76 3.27 -10.04 5.13
N THR A 77 4.57 -10.29 5.22
CA THR A 77 5.26 -11.23 4.31
C THR A 77 4.63 -12.63 4.28
N ARG A 78 3.98 -13.05 5.38
CA ARG A 78 3.30 -14.34 5.53
C ARG A 78 1.80 -14.28 5.22
N HIS A 79 1.26 -13.11 4.90
CA HIS A 79 -0.16 -12.94 4.66
C HIS A 79 -0.54 -13.40 3.25
N THR A 80 -1.68 -14.09 3.13
CA THR A 80 -2.13 -14.70 1.86
C THR A 80 -2.38 -13.67 0.75
N SER A 81 -2.86 -12.48 1.11
CA SER A 81 -3.17 -11.41 0.14
C SER A 81 -2.96 -10.04 0.77
N ILE A 82 -2.10 -9.22 0.16
CA ILE A 82 -1.86 -7.84 0.58
C ILE A 82 -3.03 -6.94 0.20
N ALA A 83 -3.66 -7.19 -0.95
CA ALA A 83 -4.88 -6.49 -1.37
C ALA A 83 -6.02 -6.64 -0.33
N SER A 84 -6.25 -7.86 0.17
CA SER A 84 -7.28 -8.11 1.18
C SER A 84 -6.95 -7.42 2.51
N TRP A 85 -5.68 -7.39 2.89
CA TRP A 85 -5.24 -6.67 4.09
C TRP A 85 -5.44 -5.15 3.94
N LEU A 86 -5.05 -4.59 2.79
CA LEU A 86 -5.21 -3.16 2.49
C LEU A 86 -6.66 -2.75 2.49
N TYR A 87 -7.55 -3.52 1.84
CA TYR A 87 -8.99 -3.26 1.88
C TYR A 87 -9.52 -3.14 3.31
N ARG A 88 -9.18 -4.11 4.18
CA ARG A 88 -9.59 -4.09 5.59
C ARG A 88 -8.98 -2.92 6.36
N ALA A 89 -7.70 -2.63 6.14
CA ALA A 89 -7.02 -1.51 6.78
C ALA A 89 -7.68 -0.17 6.40
N THR A 90 -8.05 0.02 5.13
CA THR A 90 -8.76 1.22 4.66
C THR A 90 -10.14 1.35 5.29
N LEU A 91 -10.90 0.26 5.43
CA LEU A 91 -12.19 0.30 6.11
C LEU A 91 -12.07 0.71 7.58
N LEU A 92 -11.08 0.18 8.29
CA LEU A 92 -10.84 0.48 9.70
C LEU A 92 -10.36 1.92 9.89
N GLU A 93 -9.43 2.39 9.05
CA GLU A 93 -8.92 3.75 9.09
C GLU A 93 -10.02 4.77 8.76
N ALA A 94 -10.82 4.52 7.72
CA ALA A 94 -11.96 5.39 7.40
C ALA A 94 -12.96 5.47 8.56
N ALA A 95 -13.27 4.34 9.18
CA ALA A 95 -14.16 4.31 10.34
C ALA A 95 -13.55 5.01 11.56
N HIS A 96 -12.22 4.97 11.72
CA HIS A 96 -11.51 5.70 12.77
C HIS A 96 -11.63 7.21 12.53
N GLN A 97 -11.29 7.71 11.34
CA GLN A 97 -11.37 9.13 10.99
C GLN A 97 -12.78 9.70 11.18
N LEU A 98 -13.81 9.02 10.65
CA LEU A 98 -15.21 9.48 10.76
C LEU A 98 -15.77 9.49 12.19
N ARG A 99 -15.10 8.84 13.16
CA ARG A 99 -15.47 8.93 14.58
C ARG A 99 -14.73 10.03 15.33
N GLN A 100 -13.69 10.60 14.72
CA GLN A 100 -12.90 11.69 15.30
C GLN A 100 -13.31 13.06 14.78
N GLU A 101 -14.16 13.11 13.74
CA GLU A 101 -14.91 14.28 13.28
C GLU A 101 -16.24 14.44 14.03
#